data_AF-A0A810NM71-F1
#
_entry.id   AF-A0A810NM71-F1
#
_cell.length_a   1.000
_cell.length_b   1.000
_cell.length_c   1.000
_cell.angle_alpha   90.00
_cell.angle_beta   90.00
_cell.angle_gamma   90.00
#
_symmetry.space_group_name_H-M   'P 1'
#
loop_
_entity.id
_entity.type
_entity.pdbx_description
1 polymer ?
#
loop_
_entity_poly.entity_id
_entity_poly.type
_entity_poly.pdbx_seq_one_letter_code
_entity_poly.pdbx_strand_id
1 'polypeptide(L)'
;MWLVEWWCRRIVSPWTRLRPRTVTCIGMPVQGGSRSTGPWLRRPWFQPVWQATTPAQALDAYADVCVLIGQRAAAVFEIVRRAADESPEVAALWQTVQSNRRAGARMVIAHAAALGPLTPDYTDDQAVDLMWLLNDPAHYAALVDESGWPAAYRDWLANAMRDILLPRWRPS
;
A
#
# COMPACT_ATOMS: atom_id res chain seq x y z
N MET A 1 -10.42 7.11 19.90
CA MET A 1 -10.96 8.07 18.89
C MET A 1 -9.97 9.14 18.40
N TRP A 2 -9.10 9.71 19.25
CA TRP A 2 -8.19 10.81 18.88
C TRP A 2 -6.98 10.43 17.99
N LEU A 3 -6.48 9.17 18.06
CA LEU A 3 -5.29 8.71 17.31
C LEU A 3 -5.57 8.42 15.82
N VAL A 4 -6.78 7.97 15.48
CA VAL A 4 -7.21 7.74 14.08
C VAL A 4 -7.43 9.06 13.34
N GLU A 5 -7.99 10.04 14.06
CA GLU A 5 -8.16 11.41 13.57
C GLU A 5 -6.81 12.10 13.36
N TRP A 6 -5.82 11.81 14.21
CA TRP A 6 -4.43 12.25 14.06
C TRP A 6 -3.72 11.59 12.87
N TRP A 7 -3.90 10.28 12.65
CA TRP A 7 -3.35 9.53 11.50
C TRP A 7 -3.89 10.08 10.16
N CYS A 8 -5.20 10.35 10.09
CA CYS A 8 -5.80 11.06 8.96
C CYS A 8 -5.25 12.49 8.82
N ARG A 9 -5.18 13.28 9.91
CA ARG A 9 -4.72 14.67 9.82
C ARG A 9 -3.24 14.81 9.41
N ARG A 10 -2.34 13.89 9.75
CA ARG A 10 -0.91 14.00 9.38
C ARG A 10 -0.54 13.36 8.04
N ILE A 11 -1.14 12.23 7.69
CA ILE A 11 -0.77 11.50 6.46
C ILE A 11 -1.59 11.99 5.25
N VAL A 12 -2.83 12.44 5.49
CA VAL A 12 -3.77 12.86 4.43
C VAL A 12 -3.89 14.38 4.33
N SER A 13 -3.91 15.11 5.44
CA SER A 13 -4.28 16.54 5.43
C SER A 13 -3.29 17.52 4.77
N PRO A 14 -2.01 17.23 4.49
CA PRO A 14 -1.20 18.17 3.70
C PRO A 14 -1.78 18.43 2.30
N TRP A 15 -2.70 17.57 1.84
CA TRP A 15 -3.24 17.56 0.49
C TRP A 15 -4.60 18.25 0.32
N THR A 16 -5.21 18.74 1.40
CA THR A 16 -6.48 19.48 1.35
C THR A 16 -6.28 20.90 1.86
N ARG A 17 -5.72 21.78 1.03
CA ARG A 17 -6.06 23.20 1.13
C ARG A 17 -7.49 23.35 0.62
N LEU A 18 -8.48 23.25 1.50
CA LEU A 18 -9.81 23.87 1.41
C LEU A 18 -10.56 23.61 2.72
N ARG A 19 -11.39 24.58 3.09
CA ARG A 19 -11.92 24.94 4.42
C ARG A 19 -12.70 23.83 5.18
N PRO A 20 -12.86 23.98 6.52
CA PRO A 20 -13.37 22.92 7.38
C PRO A 20 -14.90 22.87 7.29
N ARG A 21 -15.44 21.75 6.82
CA ARG A 21 -16.74 21.24 7.25
C ARG A 21 -16.91 19.82 6.72
N THR A 22 -17.02 18.88 7.66
CA THR A 22 -17.26 17.44 7.48
C THR A 22 -16.10 16.67 6.84
N VAL A 23 -15.17 16.23 7.70
CA VAL A 23 -14.22 15.17 7.39
C VAL A 23 -14.95 13.84 7.60
N THR A 24 -15.42 13.21 6.53
CA THR A 24 -15.83 11.80 6.59
C THR A 24 -14.58 10.96 6.68
N CYS A 25 -14.27 10.50 7.89
CA CYS A 25 -13.12 9.67 8.21
C CYS A 25 -13.17 8.32 7.48
N ILE A 26 -11.98 7.81 7.18
CA ILE A 26 -11.75 6.39 6.90
C ILE A 26 -12.19 5.63 8.14
N GLY A 27 -13.28 4.90 8.01
CA GLY A 27 -13.98 4.31 9.14
C GLY A 27 -15.41 4.06 8.71
N MET A 28 -15.58 3.21 7.71
CA MET A 28 -16.87 2.55 7.49
C MET A 28 -16.66 1.05 7.69
N PRO A 29 -17.62 0.36 8.34
CA PRO A 29 -17.62 -1.10 8.34
C PRO A 29 -17.67 -1.55 6.88
N VAL A 30 -16.84 -2.53 6.53
CA VAL A 30 -16.96 -3.24 5.26
C VAL A 30 -18.24 -4.07 5.36
N GLN A 31 -19.39 -3.47 5.03
CA GLN A 31 -20.58 -4.23 4.72
C GLN A 31 -20.44 -4.77 3.30
N GLY A 32 -20.64 -6.08 3.17
CA GLY A 32 -20.46 -6.82 1.93
C GLY A 32 -21.27 -6.24 0.77
N GLY A 33 -20.67 -6.27 -0.41
CA GLY A 33 -21.33 -5.94 -1.68
C GLY A 33 -20.73 -4.72 -2.36
N SER A 34 -19.98 -4.99 -3.43
CA SER A 34 -19.43 -4.08 -4.45
C SER A 34 -17.99 -3.60 -4.26
N ARG A 35 -17.25 -3.67 -5.38
CA ARG A 35 -15.80 -3.45 -5.57
C ARG A 35 -15.25 -2.40 -4.61
N SER A 36 -14.56 -2.89 -3.57
CA SER A 36 -13.86 -2.09 -2.58
C SER A 36 -12.98 -1.07 -3.29
N THR A 37 -13.37 0.21 -3.32
CA THR A 37 -12.50 1.29 -3.77
C THR A 37 -12.38 2.28 -2.63
N GLY A 38 -11.34 2.13 -1.82
CA GLY A 38 -11.09 3.06 -0.72
C GLY A 38 -10.88 4.50 -1.24
N PRO A 39 -11.29 5.56 -0.51
CA PRO A 39 -11.15 6.96 -0.94
C PRO A 39 -9.73 7.40 -1.34
N TRP A 40 -8.68 6.70 -0.86
CA TRP A 40 -7.27 6.98 -1.17
C TRP A 40 -6.88 6.66 -2.60
N LEU A 41 -7.57 5.72 -3.22
CA LEU A 41 -7.24 5.24 -4.56
C LEU A 41 -7.64 6.21 -5.66
N ARG A 42 -8.48 7.21 -5.33
CA ARG A 42 -8.84 8.31 -6.23
C ARG A 42 -7.90 9.51 -6.10
N ARG A 43 -6.82 9.40 -5.32
CA ARG A 43 -5.89 10.50 -5.11
C ARG A 43 -4.96 10.67 -6.32
N PRO A 44 -4.57 11.91 -6.66
CA PRO A 44 -3.69 12.16 -7.81
C PRO A 44 -2.37 11.38 -7.77
N TRP A 45 -1.81 11.16 -6.59
CA TRP A 45 -0.57 10.40 -6.42
C TRP A 45 -0.70 8.90 -6.68
N PHE A 46 -1.92 8.36 -6.77
CA PHE A 46 -2.16 6.96 -7.15
C PHE A 46 -2.54 6.81 -8.64
N GLN A 47 -2.89 7.90 -9.30
CA GLN A 47 -3.37 7.90 -10.68
C GLN A 47 -2.40 7.26 -11.68
N PRO A 48 -1.06 7.36 -11.56
CA PRO A 48 -0.13 6.63 -12.42
C PRO A 48 -0.33 5.11 -12.40
N VAL A 49 -0.71 4.52 -11.25
CA VAL A 49 -1.01 3.08 -11.16
C VAL A 49 -2.19 2.72 -12.05
N TRP A 50 -3.25 3.54 -12.04
CA TRP A 50 -4.46 3.31 -12.84
C TRP A 50 -4.32 3.66 -14.32
N GLN A 51 -3.32 4.46 -14.66
CA GLN A 51 -3.03 4.84 -16.04
C GLN A 51 -1.99 3.95 -16.71
N ALA A 52 -1.40 3.03 -15.96
CA ALA A 52 -0.51 2.02 -16.52
C ALA A 52 -1.20 1.25 -17.64
N THR A 53 -0.44 0.96 -18.69
CA THR A 53 -0.94 0.17 -19.84
C THR A 53 -0.37 -1.25 -19.86
N THR A 54 0.57 -1.56 -18.96
CA THR A 54 1.14 -2.90 -18.78
C THR A 54 1.22 -3.27 -17.30
N PRO A 55 1.26 -4.58 -16.95
CA PRO A 55 1.47 -5.01 -15.57
C PRO A 55 2.74 -4.42 -14.96
N ALA A 56 3.84 -4.40 -15.71
CA ALA A 56 5.11 -3.84 -15.27
C ALA A 56 5.00 -2.36 -14.90
N GLN A 57 4.33 -1.55 -15.73
CA GLN A 57 4.11 -0.13 -15.42
C GLN A 57 3.25 0.08 -14.18
N ALA A 58 2.24 -0.77 -13.95
CA ALA A 58 1.40 -0.68 -12.76
C ALA A 58 2.22 -0.98 -11.49
N LEU A 59 3.09 -2.00 -11.54
CA LEU A 59 3.99 -2.35 -10.45
C LEU A 59 5.04 -1.26 -10.19
N ASP A 60 5.63 -0.72 -11.25
CA ASP A 60 6.58 0.40 -11.16
C ASP A 60 5.92 1.62 -10.49
N ALA A 61 4.75 2.04 -10.97
CA ALA A 61 3.99 3.14 -10.36
C ALA A 61 3.59 2.85 -8.91
N TYR A 62 3.32 1.59 -8.57
CA TYR A 62 2.97 1.22 -7.21
C TYR A 62 4.17 1.25 -6.27
N ALA A 63 5.38 0.95 -6.75
CA ALA A 63 6.61 1.16 -5.98
C ALA A 63 6.80 2.64 -5.60
N ASP A 64 6.48 3.58 -6.50
CA ASP A 64 6.50 5.02 -6.19
C ASP A 64 5.48 5.39 -5.08
N VAL A 65 4.30 4.78 -5.11
CA VAL A 65 3.30 4.94 -4.05
C VAL A 65 3.83 4.42 -2.71
N CYS A 66 4.49 3.25 -2.72
CA CYS A 66 5.08 2.66 -1.51
C CYS A 66 6.17 3.55 -0.91
N VAL A 67 7.03 4.15 -1.73
CA VAL A 67 8.05 5.12 -1.30
C VAL A 67 7.39 6.33 -0.64
N LEU A 68 6.36 6.90 -1.28
CA LEU A 68 5.65 8.08 -0.77
C LEU A 68 4.94 7.79 0.57
N ILE A 69 4.37 6.59 0.73
CA ILE A 69 3.75 6.16 1.98
C ILE A 69 4.83 5.92 3.04
N GLY A 70 5.89 5.19 2.70
CA GLY A 70 7.02 4.89 3.59
C GLY A 70 7.62 6.16 4.20
N GLN A 71 7.99 7.12 3.35
CA GLN A 71 8.52 8.44 3.76
C GLN A 71 7.68 9.18 4.81
N ARG A 72 6.38 8.95 4.82
CA ARG A 72 5.43 9.72 5.64
C ARG A 72 4.90 8.96 6.84
N ALA A 73 4.83 7.65 6.71
CA ALA A 73 4.04 6.82 7.59
C ALA A 73 4.84 5.70 8.24
N ALA A 74 6.04 5.33 7.75
CA ALA A 74 6.80 4.20 8.30
C ALA A 74 7.00 4.30 9.82
N ALA A 75 7.47 5.45 10.31
CA ALA A 75 7.64 5.69 11.75
C ALA A 75 6.32 5.59 12.55
N VAL A 76 5.21 6.08 11.98
CA VAL A 76 3.90 6.03 12.64
C VAL A 76 3.37 4.59 12.67
N PHE A 77 3.54 3.84 11.58
CA PHE A 77 3.20 2.43 11.51
C PHE A 77 3.92 1.65 12.60
N GLU A 78 5.22 1.90 12.76
CA GLU A 78 6.02 1.20 13.77
C GLU A 78 5.57 1.53 15.20
N ILE A 79 5.24 2.78 15.50
CA ILE A 79 4.68 3.17 16.80
C ILE A 79 3.38 2.42 17.09
N VAL A 80 2.46 2.39 16.12
CA VAL A 80 1.17 1.70 16.28
C VAL A 80 1.37 0.20 16.43
N ARG A 81 2.29 -0.40 15.65
CA ARG A 81 2.62 -1.82 15.74
C ARG A 81 3.15 -2.20 17.12
N ARG A 82 4.08 -1.42 17.69
CA ARG A 82 4.63 -1.66 19.03
C ARG A 82 3.57 -1.53 20.12
N ALA A 83 2.74 -0.49 20.05
CA ALA A 83 1.71 -0.23 21.04
C ALA A 83 0.51 -1.22 20.95
N ALA A 84 0.43 -2.03 19.89
CA ALA A 84 -0.65 -3.00 19.70
C ALA A 84 -0.66 -4.09 20.78
N ASP A 85 0.51 -4.49 21.29
CA ASP A 85 0.62 -5.54 22.32
C ASP A 85 0.19 -5.06 23.71
N GLU A 86 0.13 -3.74 23.92
CA GLU A 86 -0.14 -3.12 25.22
C GLU A 86 -1.59 -2.65 25.38
N SER A 87 -2.37 -2.58 24.29
CA SER A 87 -3.75 -2.05 24.31
C SER A 87 -4.66 -2.73 23.29
N PRO A 88 -5.81 -3.31 23.72
CA PRO A 88 -6.79 -3.88 22.80
C PRO A 88 -7.35 -2.87 21.77
N GLU A 89 -7.48 -1.59 22.12
CA GLU A 89 -7.91 -0.55 21.17
C GLU A 89 -6.86 -0.36 20.06
N VAL A 90 -5.57 -0.35 20.43
CA VAL A 90 -4.48 -0.19 19.47
C VAL A 90 -4.29 -1.46 18.65
N ALA A 91 -4.48 -2.65 19.23
CA ALA A 91 -4.52 -3.91 18.48
C ALA A 91 -5.62 -3.91 17.41
N ALA A 92 -6.83 -3.47 17.73
CA ALA A 92 -7.92 -3.36 16.76
C ALA A 92 -7.61 -2.34 15.65
N LEU A 93 -6.96 -1.23 15.99
CA LEU A 93 -6.46 -0.26 15.01
C LEU A 93 -5.42 -0.90 14.09
N TRP A 94 -4.45 -1.63 14.65
CA TRP A 94 -3.42 -2.32 13.88
C TRP A 94 -4.03 -3.33 12.91
N GLN A 95 -4.99 -4.13 13.35
CA GLN A 95 -5.70 -5.06 12.45
C GLN A 95 -6.42 -4.34 11.31
N THR A 96 -7.02 -3.18 11.59
CA THR A 96 -7.66 -2.35 10.56
C THR A 96 -6.63 -1.86 9.54
N VAL A 97 -5.46 -1.40 10.00
CA VAL A 97 -4.36 -0.96 9.14
C VAL A 97 -3.86 -2.10 8.24
N GLN A 98 -3.63 -3.28 8.82
CA GLN A 98 -3.18 -4.46 8.08
C GLN A 98 -4.21 -4.91 7.03
N SER A 99 -5.49 -4.94 7.41
CA SER A 99 -6.59 -5.27 6.49
C SER A 99 -6.69 -4.29 5.32
N ASN A 100 -6.60 -2.98 5.60
CA ASN A 100 -6.60 -1.94 4.55
C ASN A 100 -5.42 -2.09 3.59
N ARG A 101 -4.22 -2.40 4.09
CA ARG A 101 -3.05 -2.66 3.24
C ARG A 101 -3.24 -3.88 2.35
N ARG A 102 -3.76 -4.98 2.89
CA ARG A 102 -4.02 -6.20 2.10
C ARG A 102 -5.12 -5.97 1.06
N ALA A 103 -6.15 -5.19 1.38
CA ALA A 103 -7.15 -4.76 0.41
C ALA A 103 -6.54 -3.92 -0.72
N GLY A 104 -5.63 -2.98 -0.39
CA GLY A 104 -4.88 -2.20 -1.39
C GLY A 104 -4.02 -3.08 -2.31
N ALA A 105 -3.28 -4.03 -1.73
CA ALA A 105 -2.50 -5.01 -2.49
C ALA A 105 -3.37 -5.82 -3.46
N ARG A 106 -4.53 -6.31 -2.99
CA ARG A 106 -5.50 -7.03 -3.84
C ARG A 106 -5.93 -6.22 -5.06
N MET A 107 -6.18 -4.94 -4.88
CA MET A 107 -6.61 -4.08 -5.98
C MET A 107 -5.51 -3.85 -7.01
N VAL A 108 -4.27 -3.67 -6.58
CA VAL A 108 -3.12 -3.49 -7.49
C VAL A 108 -2.88 -4.76 -8.27
N ILE A 109 -2.90 -5.92 -7.62
CA ILE A 109 -2.76 -7.23 -8.29
C ILE A 109 -3.88 -7.44 -9.31
N ALA A 110 -5.14 -7.21 -8.92
CA ALA A 110 -6.27 -7.35 -9.84
C ALA A 110 -6.16 -6.41 -11.05
N HIS A 111 -5.66 -5.19 -10.85
CA HIS A 111 -5.44 -4.25 -11.94
C HIS A 111 -4.29 -4.67 -12.85
N ALA A 112 -3.15 -5.09 -12.29
CA ALA A 112 -2.02 -5.59 -13.06
C ALA A 112 -2.41 -6.81 -13.90
N ALA A 113 -3.15 -7.77 -13.31
CA ALA A 113 -3.67 -8.95 -14.02
C ALA A 113 -4.64 -8.58 -15.17
N ALA A 114 -5.39 -7.49 -15.03
CA ALA A 114 -6.27 -6.99 -16.10
C ALA A 114 -5.50 -6.34 -17.27
N LEU A 115 -4.26 -5.88 -17.04
CA LEU A 115 -3.40 -5.29 -18.06
C LEU A 115 -2.55 -6.34 -18.81
N GLY A 116 -2.40 -7.54 -18.26
CA GLY A 116 -1.60 -8.61 -18.87
C GLY A 116 -1.30 -9.76 -17.90
N PRO A 117 -0.65 -10.83 -18.39
CA PRO A 117 -0.41 -12.03 -17.59
C PRO A 117 0.56 -11.76 -16.43
N LEU A 118 0.21 -12.26 -15.25
CA LEU A 118 1.11 -12.44 -14.11
C LEU A 118 1.77 -13.82 -14.19
N THR A 119 2.78 -14.06 -13.34
CA THR A 119 3.44 -15.37 -13.29
C THR A 119 2.45 -16.50 -12.95
N PRO A 120 2.55 -17.68 -13.60
CA PRO A 120 1.72 -18.83 -13.25
C PRO A 120 2.22 -19.56 -11.99
N ASP A 121 3.36 -19.16 -11.42
CA ASP A 121 3.96 -19.81 -10.25
C ASP A 121 3.14 -19.59 -8.96
N TYR A 122 2.20 -18.64 -8.95
CA TYR A 122 1.38 -18.27 -7.81
C TYR A 122 -0.11 -18.18 -8.17
N THR A 123 -0.98 -18.50 -7.21
CA THR A 123 -2.41 -18.14 -7.30
C THR A 123 -2.61 -16.64 -7.10
N ASP A 124 -3.78 -16.13 -7.49
CA ASP A 124 -4.13 -14.72 -7.25
C ASP A 124 -4.01 -14.33 -5.77
N ASP A 125 -4.49 -15.17 -4.85
CA ASP A 125 -4.38 -14.90 -3.41
C ASP A 125 -2.93 -14.89 -2.92
N GLN A 126 -2.08 -15.78 -3.44
CA GLN A 126 -0.65 -15.77 -3.14
C GLN A 126 0.04 -14.51 -3.69
N ALA A 127 -0.32 -14.07 -4.90
CA ALA A 127 0.17 -12.81 -5.46
C ALA A 127 -0.22 -11.60 -4.60
N VAL A 128 -1.44 -11.59 -4.05
CA VAL A 128 -1.89 -10.56 -3.09
C VAL A 128 -1.05 -10.59 -1.82
N ASP A 129 -0.75 -11.77 -1.30
CA ASP A 129 0.04 -11.92 -0.07
C ASP A 129 1.48 -11.46 -0.26
N LEU A 130 2.08 -11.79 -1.40
CA LEU A 130 3.41 -11.31 -1.78
C LEU A 130 3.43 -9.79 -1.96
N MET A 131 2.41 -9.21 -2.61
CA MET A 131 2.30 -7.76 -2.75
C MET A 131 2.07 -7.05 -1.41
N TRP A 132 1.23 -7.63 -0.54
CA TRP A 132 0.99 -7.13 0.81
C TRP A 132 2.26 -7.18 1.66
N LEU A 133 3.08 -8.21 1.52
CA LEU A 133 4.39 -8.28 2.16
C LEU A 133 5.31 -7.18 1.61
N LEU A 134 5.48 -7.10 0.29
CA LEU A 134 6.41 -6.15 -0.34
C LEU A 134 6.05 -4.68 -0.03
N ASN A 135 4.76 -4.35 0.08
CA ASN A 135 4.30 -2.99 0.36
C ASN A 135 4.39 -2.57 1.84
N ASP A 136 5.06 -3.34 2.70
CA ASP A 136 5.20 -3.02 4.12
C ASP A 136 6.07 -1.78 4.37
N PRO A 137 5.52 -0.73 5.02
CA PRO A 137 6.33 0.42 5.43
C PRO A 137 7.50 0.06 6.34
N ALA A 138 7.48 -1.08 7.03
CA ALA A 138 8.62 -1.57 7.79
C ALA A 138 9.84 -1.85 6.89
N HIS A 139 9.63 -2.30 5.65
CA HIS A 139 10.71 -2.48 4.68
C HIS A 139 11.33 -1.15 4.25
N TYR A 140 10.52 -0.09 4.15
CA TYR A 140 11.03 1.26 3.93
C TYR A 140 11.94 1.68 5.09
N ALA A 141 11.48 1.55 6.33
CA ALA A 141 12.30 1.90 7.51
C ALA A 141 13.62 1.12 7.54
N ALA A 142 13.57 -0.21 7.36
CA ALA A 142 14.76 -1.05 7.39
C ALA A 142 15.77 -0.71 6.27
N LEU A 143 15.32 -0.52 5.03
CA LEU A 143 16.24 -0.29 3.91
C LEU A 143 16.66 1.18 3.78
N VAL A 144 15.78 2.12 4.10
CA VAL A 144 16.07 3.55 3.96
C VAL A 144 16.67 4.13 5.23
N ASP A 145 15.98 3.99 6.37
CA ASP A 145 16.37 4.65 7.61
C ASP A 145 17.53 3.91 8.30
N GLU A 146 17.52 2.57 8.29
CA GLU A 146 18.55 1.76 8.95
C GLU A 146 19.72 1.40 8.01
N SER A 147 19.44 1.03 6.75
CA SER A 147 20.48 0.59 5.80
C SER A 147 20.98 1.69 4.86
N GLY A 148 20.36 2.88 4.87
CA GLY A 148 20.84 4.03 4.11
C GLY A 148 20.65 3.94 2.60
N TRP A 149 19.59 3.30 2.11
CA TRP A 149 19.30 3.12 0.67
C TRP A 149 18.14 3.99 0.12
N PRO A 150 18.00 5.29 0.45
CA PRO A 150 16.87 6.10 0.00
C PRO A 150 16.75 6.19 -1.52
N ALA A 151 17.88 6.28 -2.24
CA ALA A 151 17.90 6.40 -3.70
C ALA A 151 17.58 5.06 -4.40
N ALA A 152 18.04 3.94 -3.82
CA ALA A 152 17.92 2.62 -4.45
C ALA A 152 16.64 1.87 -4.07
N TYR A 153 15.98 2.24 -2.97
CA TYR A 153 14.82 1.50 -2.44
C TYR A 153 13.68 1.37 -3.45
N ARG A 154 13.35 2.44 -4.18
CA ARG A 154 12.29 2.44 -5.19
C ARG A 154 12.56 1.40 -6.28
N ASP A 155 13.76 1.43 -6.84
CA ASP A 155 14.15 0.55 -7.95
C ASP A 155 14.27 -0.89 -7.48
N TRP A 156 14.84 -1.11 -6.29
CA TRP A 156 14.87 -2.42 -5.65
C TRP A 156 13.46 -2.99 -5.47
N LEU A 157 12.52 -2.20 -4.95
CA LEU A 157 11.16 -2.64 -4.69
C LEU A 157 10.42 -2.95 -6.00
N ALA A 158 10.55 -2.09 -7.01
CA ALA A 158 9.97 -2.30 -8.33
C ALA A 158 10.52 -3.57 -8.99
N ASN A 159 11.84 -3.78 -8.93
CA ASN A 159 12.47 -5.01 -9.42
C ASN A 159 11.95 -6.24 -8.68
N ALA A 160 11.90 -6.21 -7.34
CA ALA A 160 11.37 -7.31 -6.54
C ALA A 160 9.93 -7.65 -6.91
N MET A 161 9.05 -6.63 -7.04
CA MET A 161 7.67 -6.84 -7.49
C MET A 161 7.61 -7.49 -8.87
N ARG A 162 8.41 -7.01 -9.83
CA ARG A 162 8.43 -7.56 -11.19
C ARG A 162 8.96 -8.99 -11.23
N ASP A 163 10.09 -9.26 -10.57
CA ASP A 163 10.75 -10.56 -10.57
C ASP A 163 9.93 -11.66 -9.90
N ILE A 164 9.07 -11.27 -8.95
CA ILE A 164 8.17 -12.16 -8.22
C ILE A 164 6.84 -12.33 -8.96
N LEU A 165 6.27 -11.26 -9.53
CA LEU A 165 4.88 -11.27 -10.00
C LEU A 165 4.73 -11.38 -11.52
N LEU A 166 5.77 -11.13 -12.31
CA LEU A 166 5.69 -11.21 -13.76
C LEU A 166 6.26 -12.53 -14.29
N PRO A 167 5.77 -13.01 -15.45
CA PRO A 167 6.33 -14.19 -16.08
C PRO A 167 7.82 -13.99 -16.36
N ARG A 168 8.64 -14.94 -15.90
CA ARG A 168 10.04 -15.02 -16.35
C ARG A 168 10.03 -15.51 -17.79
N TRP A 169 10.71 -14.80 -18.68
CA TRP A 169 10.99 -15.33 -20.00
C TRP A 169 11.76 -16.64 -19.85
N ARG A 170 11.14 -17.76 -20.25
CA ARG A 170 11.80 -19.06 -20.38
C ARG A 170 11.98 -19.32 -21.87
N PRO A 171 13.21 -19.34 -22.41
CA PRO A 171 13.41 -19.81 -23.77
C PRO A 171 12.97 -21.29 -23.85
N SER A 172 12.20 -21.61 -24.90
CA SER A 172 11.80 -22.97 -25.27
C SER A 172 12.99 -23.80 -25.74
#